data_AF-A0A4Q1ISQ9-F1
#
_entry.id   AF-A0A4Q1ISQ9-F1
#
_cell.length_a   1.000
_cell.length_b   1.000
_cell.length_c   1.000
_cell.angle_alpha   90.00
_cell.angle_beta   90.00
_cell.angle_gamma   90.00
#
_symmetry.space_group_name_H-M   'P 1'
#
loop_
_entity.id
_entity.type
_entity.pdbx_description
1 polymer ?
#
loop_
_entity_poly.entity_id
_entity_poly.type
_entity_poly.pdbx_seq_one_letter_code
_entity_poly.pdbx_strand_id
1 'polypeptide(L)'
;MKKNIIYIVLLFFSFTIISCDEELDIFDSNTLSYSGTYFWQLLDETNTDVYVDYDHNIQLLIYNTSDNVENEVWIEDTDHVFPLKSKFFLTGTSTSFKSSTEDFNNLPNNLLAVEAPDDKPTGLNQTTTDARDYVRSFIVEGKILPKAATTISGNPVDSIYVKIKLLSGDVTFTSYSVPVEERADPEVEEFDWKFASATYDNTLDETYVISGHRKTGFAEDDH
;
A
#
# COMPACT_ATOMS: atom_id res chain seq x y z
N MET A 1 31.98 -43.29 -51.30
CA MET A 1 31.34 -41.95 -51.17
C MET A 1 30.03 -41.95 -50.36
N LYS A 2 29.18 -42.99 -50.42
CA LYS A 2 27.90 -43.02 -49.65
C LYS A 2 28.03 -43.03 -48.11
N LYS A 3 29.10 -43.59 -47.53
CA LYS A 3 29.31 -43.65 -46.06
C LYS A 3 29.69 -42.29 -45.43
N ASN A 4 30.32 -41.39 -46.18
CA ASN A 4 30.76 -40.08 -45.65
C ASN A 4 29.63 -39.03 -45.66
N ILE A 5 28.59 -39.24 -46.48
CA ILE A 5 27.40 -38.39 -46.52
C ILE A 5 26.57 -38.55 -45.23
N ILE A 6 26.52 -39.75 -44.66
CA ILE A 6 25.79 -40.03 -43.41
C ILE A 6 26.36 -39.21 -42.24
N TYR A 7 27.69 -39.09 -42.13
CA TYR A 7 28.32 -38.30 -41.07
C TYR A 7 28.07 -36.80 -41.22
N ILE A 8 27.99 -36.28 -42.46
CA ILE A 8 27.68 -34.87 -42.72
C ILE A 8 26.21 -34.56 -42.41
N VAL A 9 25.30 -35.49 -42.70
CA VAL A 9 23.87 -35.37 -42.35
C VAL A 9 23.66 -35.45 -40.84
N LEU A 10 24.38 -36.31 -40.13
CA LEU A 10 24.34 -36.41 -38.67
C LEU A 10 24.90 -35.15 -37.97
N LEU A 11 25.94 -34.54 -38.52
CA LEU A 11 26.51 -33.28 -38.00
C LEU A 11 25.59 -32.07 -38.24
N PHE A 12 24.81 -32.08 -39.33
CA PHE A 12 23.81 -31.03 -39.58
C PHE A 12 22.57 -31.18 -38.69
N PHE A 13 22.20 -32.41 -38.32
CA PHE A 13 21.05 -32.69 -37.45
C PHE A 13 21.32 -32.33 -35.98
N SER A 14 22.58 -32.22 -35.55
CA SER A 14 22.91 -31.81 -34.18
C SER A 14 22.74 -30.30 -33.90
N PHE A 15 22.53 -29.47 -34.92
CA PHE A 15 22.31 -28.02 -34.75
C PHE A 15 20.83 -27.61 -34.67
N THR A 16 19.89 -28.54 -34.83
CA THR A 16 18.44 -28.23 -34.86
C THR A 16 17.74 -28.42 -33.51
N ILE A 17 18.48 -28.67 -32.43
CA ILE A 17 17.96 -28.83 -31.05
C ILE A 17 18.38 -27.66 -30.14
N ILE A 18 18.36 -26.44 -30.67
CA ILE A 18 18.33 -25.25 -29.82
C ILE A 18 16.89 -25.18 -29.27
N SER A 19 16.70 -25.54 -28.00
CA SER A 19 15.46 -25.27 -27.28
C SER A 19 15.35 -23.75 -27.16
N CYS A 20 14.64 -23.11 -28.08
CA CYS A 20 14.04 -21.80 -27.84
C CYS A 20 12.81 -22.07 -26.97
N ASP A 21 13.02 -22.35 -25.68
CA ASP A 21 11.96 -22.10 -24.73
C ASP A 21 11.81 -20.57 -24.72
N GLU A 22 10.70 -20.07 -25.26
CA GLU A 22 10.34 -18.67 -25.07
C GLU A 22 10.30 -18.43 -23.56
N GLU A 23 11.08 -17.45 -23.07
CA GLU A 23 10.92 -17.00 -21.70
C GLU A 23 9.45 -16.62 -21.52
N LEU A 24 8.76 -17.35 -20.64
CA LEU A 24 7.37 -17.07 -20.34
C LEU A 24 7.31 -15.66 -19.75
N ASP A 25 6.51 -14.79 -20.36
CA ASP A 25 6.19 -13.50 -19.77
C ASP A 25 5.58 -13.74 -18.38
N ILE A 26 6.30 -13.30 -17.35
CA ILE A 26 5.80 -13.26 -15.99
C ILE A 26 4.87 -12.04 -15.92
N PHE A 27 3.56 -12.29 -15.79
CA PHE A 27 2.57 -11.24 -15.63
C PHE A 27 2.65 -10.66 -14.21
N ASP A 28 3.56 -9.73 -14.01
CA ASP A 28 3.71 -8.98 -12.77
C ASP A 28 2.76 -7.76 -12.73
N SER A 29 2.54 -7.24 -11.52
CA SER A 29 1.84 -5.97 -11.37
C SER A 29 2.69 -4.81 -11.87
N ASN A 30 2.04 -3.74 -12.33
CA ASN A 30 2.70 -2.52 -12.81
C ASN A 30 3.40 -1.75 -11.68
N THR A 31 3.25 -2.20 -10.42
CA THR A 31 3.90 -1.62 -9.25
C THR A 31 4.74 -2.63 -8.49
N LEU A 32 5.18 -3.72 -9.13
CA LEU A 32 5.98 -4.78 -8.49
C LEU A 32 7.19 -4.21 -7.73
N SER A 33 7.87 -3.22 -8.31
CA SER A 33 9.05 -2.59 -7.71
C SER A 33 8.77 -1.88 -6.38
N TYR A 34 7.51 -1.51 -6.13
CA TYR A 34 7.05 -0.95 -4.86
C TYR A 34 6.48 -2.01 -3.93
N SER A 35 5.89 -3.06 -4.51
CA SER A 35 5.01 -3.98 -3.79
C SER A 35 5.79 -4.94 -2.91
N GLY A 36 5.28 -5.21 -1.72
CA GLY A 36 5.87 -6.13 -0.77
C GLY A 36 5.27 -6.03 0.62
N THR A 37 5.67 -6.98 1.47
CA THR A 37 5.41 -6.97 2.90
C THR A 37 6.69 -6.60 3.63
N TYR A 38 6.57 -5.68 4.58
CA TYR A 38 7.71 -5.11 5.30
C TYR A 38 7.51 -5.22 6.81
N PHE A 39 8.60 -5.60 7.48
CA PHE A 39 8.77 -5.26 8.89
C PHE A 39 9.21 -3.81 8.96
N TRP A 40 8.65 -3.06 9.91
CA TRP A 40 8.81 -1.62 9.95
C TRP A 40 8.81 -1.09 11.38
N GLN A 41 9.35 0.11 11.52
CA GLN A 41 9.35 0.94 12.71
C GLN A 41 8.74 2.31 12.37
N LEU A 42 8.05 2.91 13.33
CA LEU A 42 7.60 4.30 13.26
C LEU A 42 8.58 5.18 14.03
N LEU A 43 9.16 6.15 13.36
CA LEU A 43 10.05 7.14 13.96
C LEU A 43 9.47 8.55 13.84
N ASP A 44 9.94 9.45 14.69
CA ASP A 44 9.74 10.88 14.52
C ASP A 44 10.37 11.40 13.22
N GLU A 45 10.05 12.64 12.83
CA GLU A 45 10.54 13.25 11.59
C GLU A 45 12.09 13.28 11.49
N THR A 46 12.77 13.32 12.64
CA THR A 46 14.24 13.42 12.71
C THR A 46 14.96 12.07 12.76
N ASN A 47 14.23 10.96 12.81
CA ASN A 47 14.75 9.59 13.00
C ASN A 47 15.50 9.39 14.33
N THR A 48 15.13 10.14 15.37
CA THR A 48 15.75 10.07 16.70
C THR A 48 14.91 9.23 17.65
N ASP A 49 13.61 9.47 17.70
CA ASP A 49 12.69 8.81 18.61
C ASP A 49 11.93 7.70 17.87
N VAL A 50 11.87 6.51 18.49
CA VAL A 50 11.13 5.35 17.98
C VAL A 50 9.79 5.27 18.72
N TYR A 51 8.69 5.44 18.00
CA TYR A 51 7.33 5.32 18.55
C TYR A 51 6.79 3.89 18.45
N VAL A 52 7.14 3.19 17.37
CA VAL A 52 6.80 1.78 17.15
C VAL A 52 8.07 1.08 16.73
N ASP A 53 8.45 0.04 17.48
CA ASP A 53 9.58 -0.83 17.15
C ASP A 53 9.09 -2.02 16.28
N TYR A 54 10.02 -2.81 15.75
CA TYR A 54 9.67 -3.99 14.97
C TYR A 54 8.84 -4.99 15.79
N ASP A 55 7.82 -5.57 15.15
CA ASP A 55 6.97 -6.63 15.71
C ASP A 55 6.63 -7.64 14.60
N HIS A 56 6.70 -8.93 14.90
CA HIS A 56 6.35 -10.01 13.97
C HIS A 56 4.93 -9.90 13.40
N ASN A 57 3.98 -9.47 14.23
CA ASN A 57 2.57 -9.45 13.88
C ASN A 57 2.22 -8.19 13.07
N ILE A 58 2.90 -7.08 13.33
CA ILE A 58 2.62 -5.78 12.72
C ILE A 58 3.40 -5.64 11.42
N GLN A 59 2.70 -5.60 10.29
CA GLN A 59 3.32 -5.57 8.96
C GLN A 59 2.79 -4.39 8.14
N LEU A 60 3.70 -3.79 7.37
CA LEU A 60 3.34 -2.79 6.38
C LEU A 60 3.26 -3.47 5.01
N LEU A 61 2.13 -3.32 4.33
CA LEU A 61 1.94 -3.82 2.97
C LEU A 61 1.97 -2.64 2.01
N ILE A 62 2.69 -2.83 0.91
CA ILE A 62 2.58 -1.99 -0.29
C ILE A 62 2.12 -2.90 -1.43
N TYR A 63 1.06 -2.52 -2.12
CA TYR A 63 0.49 -3.35 -3.19
C TYR A 63 -0.21 -2.51 -4.27
N ASN A 64 -0.38 -3.09 -5.45
CA ASN A 64 -1.04 -2.42 -6.58
C ASN A 64 -2.53 -2.14 -6.28
N THR A 65 -3.07 -1.13 -6.94
CA THR A 65 -4.52 -0.95 -7.02
C THR A 65 -5.15 -2.03 -7.92
N SER A 66 -6.48 -2.20 -7.82
CA SER A 66 -7.25 -3.08 -8.71
C SER A 66 -7.11 -2.71 -10.18
N ASP A 67 -6.92 -1.42 -10.45
CA ASP A 67 -6.76 -0.89 -11.81
C ASP A 67 -5.35 -1.18 -12.36
N ASN A 68 -4.42 -1.62 -11.50
CA ASN A 68 -3.05 -1.99 -11.82
C ASN A 68 -2.33 -0.89 -12.62
N VAL A 69 -2.43 0.37 -12.19
CA VAL A 69 -1.78 1.50 -12.84
C VAL A 69 -0.38 1.71 -12.24
N GLU A 70 0.61 2.02 -13.09
CA GLU A 70 1.95 2.38 -12.61
C GLU A 70 1.89 3.54 -11.62
N ASN A 71 2.70 3.48 -10.56
CA ASN A 71 2.79 4.51 -9.52
C ASN A 71 1.49 4.74 -8.72
N GLU A 72 0.52 3.83 -8.80
CA GLU A 72 -0.66 3.81 -7.93
C GLU A 72 -0.60 2.63 -6.99
N VAL A 73 -0.38 2.91 -5.71
CA VAL A 73 -0.23 1.86 -4.69
C VAL A 73 -1.14 2.10 -3.51
N TRP A 74 -1.53 1.02 -2.84
CA TRP A 74 -2.00 1.06 -1.48
C TRP A 74 -0.81 0.92 -0.53
N ILE A 75 -0.86 1.66 0.57
CA ILE A 75 -0.01 1.42 1.74
C ILE A 75 -0.93 1.19 2.93
N GLU A 76 -0.72 0.08 3.62
CA GLU A 76 -1.56 -0.38 4.71
C GLU A 76 -0.70 -0.93 5.85
N ASP A 77 -0.95 -0.47 7.06
CA ASP A 77 -0.51 -1.15 8.28
C ASP A 77 -1.58 -2.16 8.71
N THR A 78 -1.26 -3.46 8.77
CA THR A 78 -2.26 -4.53 8.93
C THR A 78 -3.01 -4.51 10.24
N ASP A 79 -2.37 -4.02 11.29
CA ASP A 79 -2.88 -4.06 12.65
C ASP A 79 -3.33 -2.68 13.14
N HIS A 80 -3.23 -1.68 12.26
CA HIS A 80 -3.64 -0.30 12.50
C HIS A 80 -2.98 0.34 13.75
N VAL A 81 -1.77 -0.11 14.11
CA VAL A 81 -0.96 0.49 15.18
C VAL A 81 -0.54 1.91 14.78
N PHE A 82 -0.18 2.07 13.51
CA PHE A 82 -0.21 3.34 12.82
C PHE A 82 -1.41 3.32 11.87
N PRO A 83 -2.53 4.00 12.19
CA PRO A 83 -3.80 3.81 11.49
C PRO A 83 -3.74 4.41 10.09
N LEU A 84 -3.14 3.66 9.16
CA LEU A 84 -2.88 4.01 7.78
C LEU A 84 -3.43 2.91 6.88
N LYS A 85 -4.43 3.28 6.08
CA LYS A 85 -4.86 2.53 4.90
C LYS A 85 -5.25 3.51 3.80
N SER A 86 -4.26 3.90 3.01
CA SER A 86 -4.40 4.98 2.02
C SER A 86 -3.87 4.55 0.66
N LYS A 87 -4.54 5.05 -0.38
CA LYS A 87 -4.02 5.00 -1.75
C LYS A 87 -3.08 6.17 -1.97
N PHE A 88 -1.96 5.94 -2.65
CA PHE A 88 -0.99 6.95 -3.03
C PHE A 88 -0.76 6.94 -4.54
N PHE A 89 -0.83 8.14 -5.13
CA PHE A 89 -0.43 8.41 -6.51
C PHE A 89 0.97 9.01 -6.49
N LEU A 90 1.95 8.29 -7.02
CA LEU A 90 3.36 8.60 -6.86
C LEU A 90 3.98 9.23 -8.11
N THR A 91 5.09 9.91 -7.92
CA THR A 91 6.01 10.34 -8.98
C THR A 91 7.39 9.76 -8.71
N GLY A 92 8.18 9.51 -9.75
CA GLY A 92 9.53 8.93 -9.63
C GLY A 92 9.55 7.42 -9.87
N THR A 93 10.37 6.72 -9.08
CA THR A 93 10.56 5.26 -9.17
C THR A 93 10.68 4.68 -7.75
N SER A 94 10.65 3.36 -7.58
CA SER A 94 10.71 2.75 -6.23
C SER A 94 11.93 3.15 -5.41
N THR A 95 13.06 3.49 -6.02
CA THR A 95 14.28 3.91 -5.30
C THR A 95 14.27 5.39 -4.89
N SER A 96 13.32 6.18 -5.41
CA SER A 96 13.12 7.60 -5.09
C SER A 96 11.75 8.04 -5.59
N PHE A 97 10.77 8.10 -4.68
CA PHE A 97 9.40 8.47 -4.98
C PHE A 97 8.82 9.45 -3.96
N LYS A 98 7.74 10.12 -4.35
CA LYS A 98 6.91 10.96 -3.48
C LYS A 98 5.50 11.05 -4.03
N SER A 99 4.55 11.56 -3.26
CA SER A 99 3.20 11.82 -3.77
C SER A 99 3.21 12.86 -4.89
N SER A 100 2.32 12.65 -5.86
CA SER A 100 2.14 13.53 -7.02
C SER A 100 1.52 14.89 -6.67
N THR A 101 0.83 14.97 -5.54
CA THR A 101 0.22 16.17 -5.00
C THR A 101 0.36 16.21 -3.48
N GLU A 102 0.34 17.42 -2.93
CA GLU A 102 0.30 17.71 -1.50
C GLU A 102 -0.99 18.49 -1.14
N ASP A 103 -1.82 18.82 -2.14
CA ASP A 103 -3.09 19.50 -1.94
C ASP A 103 -4.09 18.55 -1.29
N PHE A 104 -4.48 18.86 -0.05
CA PHE A 104 -5.44 18.10 0.75
C PHE A 104 -6.65 17.67 -0.07
N ASN A 105 -7.24 18.56 -0.87
CA ASN A 105 -8.48 18.27 -1.61
C ASN A 105 -8.32 17.18 -2.68
N ASN A 106 -7.09 17.01 -3.19
CA ASN A 106 -6.74 16.06 -4.23
C ASN A 106 -6.09 14.78 -3.69
N LEU A 107 -5.93 14.67 -2.37
CA LEU A 107 -5.44 13.45 -1.72
C LEU A 107 -6.59 12.46 -1.47
N PRO A 108 -6.35 11.15 -1.62
CA PRO A 108 -7.27 10.11 -1.18
C PRO A 108 -7.51 10.17 0.33
N ASN A 109 -8.70 9.75 0.75
CA ASN A 109 -8.98 9.52 2.16
C ASN A 109 -8.21 8.29 2.65
N ASN A 110 -7.72 8.38 3.89
CA ASN A 110 -7.36 7.23 4.68
C ASN A 110 -8.65 6.51 5.10
N LEU A 111 -8.78 5.24 4.71
CA LEU A 111 -10.04 4.51 4.88
C LEU A 111 -10.44 4.35 6.34
N LEU A 112 -9.46 4.24 7.24
CA LEU A 112 -9.70 4.09 8.69
C LEU A 112 -10.22 5.39 9.32
N ALA A 113 -9.72 6.53 8.87
CA ALA A 113 -10.12 7.84 9.39
C ALA A 113 -11.53 8.26 8.95
N VAL A 114 -12.06 7.65 7.88
CA VAL A 114 -13.39 7.94 7.32
C VAL A 114 -14.38 6.79 7.51
N GLU A 115 -14.10 5.86 8.43
CA GLU A 115 -15.09 4.87 8.85
C GLU A 115 -16.31 5.57 9.46
N ALA A 116 -17.49 5.06 9.09
CA ALA A 116 -18.76 5.59 9.55
C ALA A 116 -18.86 5.48 11.08
N PRO A 117 -19.44 6.49 11.76
CA PRO A 117 -19.76 6.37 13.18
C PRO A 117 -20.70 5.19 13.48
N ASP A 118 -20.56 4.61 14.67
CA ASP A 118 -21.36 3.46 15.11
C ASP A 118 -22.83 3.82 15.36
N ASP A 119 -23.11 5.06 15.77
CA ASP A 119 -24.46 5.53 16.04
C ASP A 119 -25.21 5.70 14.73
N LYS A 120 -26.30 4.95 14.53
CA LYS A 120 -27.05 5.01 13.27
C LYS A 120 -27.92 6.28 13.20
N PRO A 121 -28.03 6.91 12.01
CA PRO A 121 -28.95 8.02 11.82
C PRO A 121 -30.40 7.56 11.95
N THR A 122 -31.28 8.50 12.29
CA THR A 122 -32.73 8.23 12.48
C THR A 122 -33.59 8.67 11.31
N GLY A 123 -32.99 9.29 10.29
CA GLY A 123 -33.68 9.80 9.13
C GLY A 123 -32.73 10.27 8.04
N LEU A 124 -33.30 10.52 6.86
CA LEU A 124 -32.56 10.93 5.66
C LEU A 124 -31.99 12.35 5.78
N ASN A 125 -30.82 12.57 5.15
CA ASN A 125 -30.12 13.87 5.06
C ASN A 125 -29.74 14.50 6.42
N GLN A 126 -29.79 13.73 7.51
CA GLN A 126 -29.06 14.08 8.73
C GLN A 126 -27.57 14.11 8.43
N THR A 127 -26.85 14.96 9.17
CA THR A 127 -25.40 15.09 9.09
C THR A 127 -24.79 14.96 10.47
N THR A 128 -23.62 14.33 10.53
CA THR A 128 -22.75 14.35 11.71
C THR A 128 -21.34 14.72 11.29
N THR A 129 -20.59 15.34 12.18
CA THR A 129 -19.23 15.82 11.92
C THR A 129 -18.37 15.51 13.13
N ASP A 130 -17.28 14.78 12.89
CA ASP A 130 -16.33 14.39 13.92
C ASP A 130 -14.93 14.89 13.56
N ALA A 131 -14.19 15.36 14.57
CA ALA A 131 -12.75 15.55 14.44
C ALA A 131 -12.07 14.19 14.30
N ARG A 132 -11.22 14.04 13.28
CA ARG A 132 -10.52 12.80 12.94
C ARG A 132 -9.06 13.07 12.68
N ASP A 133 -8.23 12.18 13.20
CA ASP A 133 -6.80 12.20 12.92
C ASP A 133 -6.50 11.49 11.61
N TYR A 134 -5.47 11.99 10.90
CA TYR A 134 -4.87 11.35 9.73
C TYR A 134 -5.86 11.06 8.60
N VAL A 135 -6.79 11.98 8.37
CA VAL A 135 -7.85 11.90 7.35
C VAL A 135 -7.28 11.70 5.96
N ARG A 136 -6.18 12.40 5.64
CA ARG A 136 -5.45 12.27 4.38
C ARG A 136 -3.96 12.31 4.66
N SER A 137 -3.17 11.82 3.71
CA SER A 137 -1.72 11.73 3.87
C SER A 137 -1.02 11.82 2.54
N PHE A 138 0.21 12.33 2.55
CA PHE A 138 1.07 12.31 1.38
C PHE A 138 2.51 11.95 1.75
N ILE A 139 3.20 11.33 0.81
CA ILE A 139 4.60 10.93 0.96
C ILE A 139 5.47 12.10 0.52
N VAL A 140 6.28 12.61 1.45
CA VAL A 140 7.27 13.65 1.20
C VAL A 140 8.49 13.04 0.50
N GLU A 141 8.91 11.86 0.97
CA GLU A 141 10.05 11.14 0.44
C GLU A 141 9.89 9.64 0.71
N GLY A 142 10.07 8.83 -0.32
CA GLY A 142 9.99 7.37 -0.25
C GLY A 142 11.13 6.71 -1.01
N LYS A 143 11.69 5.64 -0.45
CA LYS A 143 12.75 4.83 -1.06
C LYS A 143 12.59 3.38 -0.66
N ILE A 144 12.61 2.50 -1.66
CA ILE A 144 12.78 1.06 -1.51
C ILE A 144 14.10 0.74 -2.18
N LEU A 145 15.11 0.40 -1.39
CA LEU A 145 16.48 0.18 -1.89
C LEU A 145 16.78 -1.31 -1.91
N PRO A 146 17.06 -1.89 -3.10
CA PRO A 146 17.34 -3.31 -3.21
C PRO A 146 18.55 -3.73 -2.39
N LYS A 147 18.41 -4.81 -1.60
CA LYS A 147 19.51 -5.42 -0.81
C LYS A 147 20.25 -4.43 0.12
N ALA A 148 19.59 -3.36 0.56
CA ALA A 148 20.19 -2.32 1.38
C ALA A 148 20.02 -2.54 2.89
N ALA A 149 19.14 -3.46 3.30
CA ALA A 149 18.96 -3.89 4.69
C ALA A 149 19.53 -5.29 4.91
N THR A 150 19.68 -5.66 6.18
CA THR A 150 20.16 -6.99 6.61
C THR A 150 19.17 -7.55 7.63
N THR A 151 18.74 -8.79 7.45
CA THR A 151 17.83 -9.47 8.39
C THR A 151 18.55 -9.91 9.66
N ILE A 152 17.80 -10.42 10.65
CA ILE A 152 18.34 -10.99 11.89
C ILE A 152 19.33 -12.14 11.60
N SER A 153 19.03 -13.00 10.62
CA SER A 153 19.92 -14.09 10.21
C SER A 153 21.11 -13.66 9.33
N GLY A 154 21.20 -12.37 8.97
CA GLY A 154 22.32 -11.81 8.21
C GLY A 154 22.12 -11.79 6.69
N ASN A 155 20.90 -12.04 6.19
CA ASN A 155 20.62 -12.04 4.75
C ASN A 155 20.38 -10.61 4.23
N PRO A 156 20.90 -10.25 3.03
CA PRO A 156 20.60 -8.98 2.42
C PRO A 156 19.16 -8.94 1.89
N VAL A 157 18.42 -7.90 2.25
CA VAL A 157 17.02 -7.69 1.87
C VAL A 157 16.77 -6.24 1.46
N ASP A 158 15.66 -6.00 0.77
CA ASP A 158 15.28 -4.65 0.37
C ASP A 158 14.93 -3.82 1.61
N SER A 159 15.48 -2.61 1.72
CA SER A 159 15.09 -1.68 2.78
C SER A 159 13.90 -0.83 2.33
N ILE A 160 13.13 -0.32 3.28
CA ILE A 160 12.09 0.68 3.04
C ILE A 160 12.33 1.91 3.91
N TYR A 161 12.11 3.08 3.33
CA TYR A 161 12.07 4.37 4.00
C TYR A 161 10.90 5.17 3.40
N VAL A 162 10.00 5.68 4.23
CA VAL A 162 8.89 6.54 3.82
C VAL A 162 8.74 7.65 4.86
N LYS A 163 9.12 8.88 4.51
CA LYS A 163 8.71 10.08 5.23
C LYS A 163 7.31 10.49 4.77
N ILE A 164 6.35 10.42 5.68
CA ILE A 164 4.94 10.66 5.43
C ILE A 164 4.46 11.84 6.25
N LYS A 165 3.66 12.70 5.64
CA LYS A 165 2.94 13.76 6.33
C LYS A 165 1.46 13.40 6.42
N LEU A 166 0.89 13.52 7.61
CA LEU A 166 -0.49 13.20 7.95
C LEU A 166 -1.26 14.48 8.20
N LEU A 167 -2.45 14.54 7.63
CA LEU A 167 -3.32 15.72 7.64
C LEU A 167 -4.63 15.35 8.33
N SER A 168 -4.90 16.00 9.45
CA SER A 168 -6.09 15.80 10.27
C SER A 168 -7.12 16.91 10.03
N GLY A 169 -8.33 16.73 10.54
CA GLY A 169 -9.41 17.72 10.41
C GLY A 169 -10.76 17.12 10.72
N ASP A 170 -11.84 17.72 10.22
CA ASP A 170 -13.19 17.21 10.47
C ASP A 170 -13.68 16.37 9.30
N VAL A 171 -14.31 15.23 9.61
CA VAL A 171 -15.00 14.40 8.63
C VAL A 171 -16.49 14.53 8.84
N THR A 172 -17.19 14.88 7.76
CA THR A 172 -18.65 15.00 7.76
C THR A 172 -19.27 13.83 7.02
N PHE A 173 -20.28 13.24 7.63
CA PHE A 173 -21.10 12.18 7.06
C PHE A 173 -22.50 12.70 6.79
N THR A 174 -23.13 12.20 5.72
CA THR A 174 -24.54 12.44 5.42
C THR A 174 -25.25 11.10 5.36
N SER A 175 -26.39 11.03 6.04
CA SER A 175 -27.21 9.83 6.07
C SER A 175 -27.88 9.56 4.73
N TYR A 176 -27.98 8.28 4.38
CA TYR A 176 -28.70 7.79 3.21
C TYR A 176 -29.64 6.65 3.61
N SER A 177 -30.65 6.40 2.79
CA SER A 177 -31.55 5.25 2.96
C SER A 177 -30.83 4.00 2.44
N VAL A 178 -30.67 2.99 3.30
CA VAL A 178 -30.05 1.71 2.94
C VAL A 178 -30.89 1.06 1.83
N PRO A 179 -30.29 0.50 0.76
CA PRO A 179 -31.02 -0.23 -0.28
C PRO A 179 -31.90 -1.34 0.32
N VAL A 180 -33.11 -1.56 -0.21
CA VAL A 180 -34.10 -2.48 0.38
C VAL A 180 -33.54 -3.89 0.53
N GLU A 181 -32.71 -4.32 -0.43
CA GLU A 181 -32.03 -5.60 -0.47
C GLU A 181 -30.94 -5.80 0.60
N GLU A 182 -30.45 -4.72 1.22
CA GLU A 182 -29.40 -4.74 2.25
C GLU A 182 -29.95 -4.55 3.67
N ARG A 183 -31.23 -4.25 3.82
CA ARG A 183 -31.88 -4.04 5.13
C ARG A 183 -32.09 -5.35 5.86
N ALA A 184 -32.05 -5.31 7.19
CA ALA A 184 -32.40 -6.47 8.00
C ALA A 184 -33.88 -6.87 7.85
N ASP A 185 -34.76 -5.87 7.73
CA ASP A 185 -36.17 -6.04 7.35
C ASP A 185 -36.51 -5.15 6.13
N PRO A 186 -36.85 -5.74 4.98
CA PRO A 186 -37.21 -4.99 3.77
C PRO A 186 -38.38 -4.00 3.94
N GLU A 187 -39.25 -4.22 4.92
CA GLU A 187 -40.42 -3.37 5.17
C GLU A 187 -40.12 -2.19 6.10
N VAL A 188 -39.00 -2.23 6.83
CA VAL A 188 -38.57 -1.17 7.75
C VAL A 188 -37.52 -0.31 7.07
N GLU A 189 -37.69 1.01 7.08
CA GLU A 189 -36.67 1.90 6.54
C GLU A 189 -35.48 2.00 7.51
N GLU A 190 -34.29 1.72 6.98
CA GLU A 190 -33.02 1.80 7.69
C GLU A 190 -32.13 2.88 7.05
N PHE A 191 -31.36 3.57 7.88
CA PHE A 191 -30.46 4.63 7.45
C PHE A 191 -29.04 4.33 7.92
N ASP A 192 -28.07 4.71 7.10
CA ASP A 192 -26.66 4.62 7.46
C ASP A 192 -25.90 5.88 7.03
N TRP A 193 -24.69 6.03 7.55
CA TRP A 193 -23.80 7.14 7.24
C TRP A 193 -22.99 6.87 5.98
N LYS A 194 -22.84 7.92 5.17
CA LYS A 194 -21.92 7.94 4.04
C LYS A 194 -20.99 9.14 4.17
N PHE A 195 -19.70 8.93 3.92
CA PHE A 195 -18.72 10.01 3.84
C PHE A 195 -19.22 11.08 2.86
N ALA A 196 -19.28 12.33 3.32
CA ALA A 196 -19.71 13.46 2.51
C ALA A 196 -18.55 14.39 2.17
N SER A 197 -17.79 14.81 3.17
CA SER A 197 -16.67 15.74 2.99
C SER A 197 -15.67 15.65 4.14
N ALA A 198 -14.46 16.16 3.90
CA ALA A 198 -13.46 16.39 4.94
C ALA A 198 -12.97 17.83 4.88
N THR A 199 -12.70 18.42 6.03
CA THR A 199 -11.96 19.67 6.19
C THR A 199 -10.54 19.36 6.67
N TYR A 200 -9.67 20.36 6.57
CA TYR A 200 -8.26 20.25 6.91
C TYR A 200 -7.91 21.27 7.99
N ASP A 201 -7.32 20.81 9.08
CA ASP A 201 -6.72 21.64 10.13
C ASP A 201 -5.21 21.48 10.12
N ASN A 202 -4.51 22.51 9.65
CA ASN A 202 -3.04 22.51 9.54
C ASN A 202 -2.31 22.57 10.87
N THR A 203 -3.01 22.83 11.99
CA THR A 203 -2.39 22.87 13.31
C THR A 203 -2.21 21.47 13.90
N LEU A 204 -2.82 20.46 13.28
CA LEU A 204 -2.79 19.05 13.67
C LEU A 204 -1.89 18.21 12.74
N ASP A 205 -1.11 18.85 11.88
CA ASP A 205 -0.18 18.17 10.98
C ASP A 205 0.89 17.42 11.76
N GLU A 206 1.07 16.15 11.42
CA GLU A 206 2.15 15.33 11.98
C GLU A 206 3.00 14.74 10.85
N THR A 207 4.29 14.58 11.10
CA THR A 207 5.23 13.98 10.15
C THR A 207 5.99 12.86 10.84
N TYR A 208 5.97 11.70 10.19
CA TYR A 208 6.64 10.50 10.68
C TYR A 208 7.52 9.90 9.61
N VAL A 209 8.42 9.03 10.05
CA VAL A 209 9.22 8.19 9.17
C VAL A 209 8.89 6.74 9.45
N ILE A 210 8.50 6.03 8.40
CA ILE A 210 8.43 4.58 8.39
C ILE A 210 9.75 4.06 7.83
N SER A 211 10.49 3.28 8.62
CA SER A 211 11.75 2.67 8.20
C SER A 211 11.71 1.18 8.46
N GLY A 212 12.30 0.37 7.59
CA GLY A 212 12.16 -1.07 7.72
C GLY A 212 12.89 -1.88 6.67
N HIS A 213 12.50 -3.15 6.58
CA HIS A 213 13.00 -4.07 5.58
C HIS A 213 11.94 -5.08 5.14
N ARG A 214 12.14 -5.63 3.95
CA ARG A 214 11.25 -6.64 3.37
C ARG A 214 11.25 -7.91 4.21
N LYS A 215 10.08 -8.48 4.44
CA LYS A 215 9.88 -9.78 5.08
C LYS A 215 10.35 -10.91 4.15
N THR A 216 11.11 -11.86 4.67
CA THR A 216 11.65 -12.98 3.88
C THR A 216 10.72 -14.19 3.83
N GLY A 217 9.84 -14.33 4.83
CA GLY A 217 8.99 -15.51 5.02
C GLY A 217 9.69 -16.65 5.79
N PHE A 218 10.95 -16.46 6.20
CA PHE A 218 11.64 -17.38 7.10
C PHE A 218 11.44 -16.95 8.55
N ALA A 219 11.07 -17.89 9.41
CA ALA A 219 10.76 -17.62 10.82
C ALA A 219 11.98 -17.10 11.60
N GLU A 220 13.20 -17.37 11.13
CA GLU A 220 14.44 -16.89 11.72
C GLU A 220 14.70 -15.40 11.50
N ASP A 221 13.98 -14.76 10.56
CA ASP A 221 14.06 -13.34 10.22
C ASP A 221 12.88 -12.51 10.73
N ASP A 222 11.97 -13.16 11.46
CA ASP A 222 10.80 -12.55 12.06
C ASP A 222 11.15 -11.86 13.41
N HIS A 223 10.44 -10.78 13.76
CA HIS A 223 10.76 -9.92 14.93
C HIS A 223 10.00 -10.24 16.22
#